data_AF-A0A0H2RTT6-F1
#
_entry.id   AF-A0A0H2RTT6-F1
#
_cell.length_a   1.000
_cell.length_b   1.000
_cell.length_c   1.000
_cell.angle_alpha   90.00
_cell.angle_beta   90.00
_cell.angle_gamma   90.00
#
_symmetry.space_group_name_H-M   'P 1'
#
loop_
_entity.id
_entity.type
_entity.pdbx_description
1 polymer ?
#
loop_
_entity_poly.entity_id
_entity_poly.type
_entity_poly.pdbx_seq_one_letter_code
_entity_poly.pdbx_strand_id
1 'polypeptide(L)'
;MSNHFLDELRRLGEQSSDITYSYNSTWSSNYTTSNLVGTGRVLGNLLSKAGVSLEKGLANFAYRARIGDRAKALNTLEEHGVYDMFLNDDPTKHLKACEILLIGAGVYDARHQAIVFEKIVRYFVWFPSKVHSAFQKLFKSRNEISDLTTSFWKRSGVDYNAVWYFWYKMASRCLSSCSNSVTMEATRLEVGVAELQCLDFSCFEELILSCRDIFDHLLCNWFISQYWNGKGLEECVSRRRFDDAALLAFATGLIAPWEFCFHQNEQHFGIREFLFTDTSTKFIGAMWKSLQFAREDRKVLQRLAEDNAQMAVWENVYKLHHLQRPQKLVRVICDHLIFRGKTLA
;
A
#
# COMPACT_ATOMS: atom_id res chain seq x y z
N MET A 1 5.55 15.81 17.54
CA MET A 1 5.66 15.34 16.15
C MET A 1 4.28 14.88 15.72
N SER A 2 3.64 15.55 14.77
CA SER A 2 2.39 15.03 14.18
C SER A 2 2.77 13.94 13.18
N ASN A 3 2.20 12.74 13.31
CA ASN A 3 2.40 11.68 12.34
C ASN A 3 1.48 11.95 11.15
N HIS A 4 1.98 12.76 10.21
CA HIS A 4 1.25 13.14 9.00
C HIS A 4 0.62 11.92 8.31
N PHE A 5 1.32 10.79 8.28
CA PHE A 5 0.83 9.53 7.73
C PHE A 5 -0.43 8.99 8.42
N LEU A 6 -0.45 9.01 9.76
CA LEU A 6 -1.61 8.54 10.53
C LEU A 6 -2.74 9.54 10.50
N ASP A 7 -2.42 10.83 10.48
CA ASP A 7 -3.40 11.89 10.27
C ASP A 7 -4.04 11.76 8.88
N GLU A 8 -3.28 11.38 7.86
CA GLU A 8 -3.80 11.07 6.52
C GLU A 8 -4.71 9.83 6.54
N LEU A 9 -4.30 8.72 7.17
CA LEU A 9 -5.15 7.54 7.33
C LEU A 9 -6.43 7.84 8.13
N ARG A 10 -6.34 8.67 9.18
CA ARG A 10 -7.49 9.09 9.99
C ARG A 10 -8.44 9.97 9.18
N ARG A 11 -7.91 10.97 8.47
CA ARG A 11 -8.68 11.85 7.58
C ARG A 11 -9.45 11.06 6.53
N LEU A 12 -8.87 9.97 6.01
CA LEU A 12 -9.57 9.08 5.06
C LEU A 12 -10.71 8.28 5.69
N GLY A 13 -10.59 7.97 6.99
CA GLY A 13 -11.68 7.44 7.79
C GLY A 13 -12.83 8.44 7.90
N GLU A 14 -12.50 9.64 8.36
CA GLU A 14 -13.45 10.71 8.69
C GLU A 14 -14.15 11.31 7.45
N GLN A 15 -13.41 11.60 6.37
CA GLN A 15 -14.00 12.20 5.15
C GLN A 15 -14.98 11.27 4.44
N SER A 16 -15.02 9.99 4.80
CA SER A 16 -15.79 9.01 4.07
C SER A 16 -17.21 8.79 4.52
N SER A 17 -17.57 9.27 5.72
CA SER A 17 -18.97 9.36 6.12
C SER A 17 -19.72 10.45 5.35
N ASP A 18 -19.00 11.38 4.70
CA ASP A 18 -19.57 12.61 4.12
C ASP A 18 -19.40 12.76 2.61
N ILE A 19 -19.03 11.72 1.85
CA ILE A 19 -19.18 11.74 0.38
C ILE A 19 -20.66 11.57 0.03
N THR A 20 -21.47 12.52 0.48
CA THR A 20 -22.75 12.84 -0.15
C THR A 20 -22.36 13.44 -1.49
N TYR A 21 -22.51 12.67 -2.57
CA TYR A 21 -22.46 13.24 -3.92
C TYR A 21 -23.53 14.33 -3.97
N SER A 22 -23.14 15.58 -3.72
CA SER A 22 -23.94 16.74 -4.05
C SER A 22 -23.93 16.79 -5.57
N TYR A 23 -24.91 16.11 -6.15
CA TYR A 23 -25.37 16.43 -7.50
C TYR A 23 -25.76 17.91 -7.45
N ASN A 24 -24.80 18.79 -7.78
CA ASN A 24 -25.06 20.17 -8.11
C ASN A 24 -25.78 20.16 -9.47
N SER A 25 -27.03 19.70 -9.44
CA SER A 25 -28.03 20.05 -10.42
C SER A 25 -28.03 21.57 -10.45
N THR A 26 -27.65 22.13 -11.59
CA THR A 26 -27.74 23.55 -11.88
C THR A 26 -29.04 24.07 -11.29
N TRP A 27 -28.90 24.93 -10.29
CA TRP A 27 -29.98 25.51 -9.49
C TRP A 27 -30.96 26.21 -10.45
N SER A 28 -31.98 25.48 -10.89
CA SER A 28 -33.21 26.08 -11.41
C SER A 28 -33.81 26.81 -10.22
N SER A 29 -33.71 28.13 -10.22
CA SER A 29 -34.22 29.04 -9.22
C SER A 29 -35.75 28.99 -9.14
N ASN A 30 -36.29 27.91 -8.58
CA ASN A 30 -37.63 27.91 -8.00
C ASN A 30 -37.49 28.38 -6.55
N TYR A 31 -37.21 29.68 -6.41
CA TYR A 31 -37.46 30.42 -5.18
C TYR A 31 -38.99 30.54 -5.05
N THR A 32 -39.67 29.45 -4.67
CA THR A 32 -41.06 29.49 -4.25
C THR A 32 -41.08 29.77 -2.74
N THR A 33 -41.35 31.02 -2.43
CA THR A 33 -41.59 31.58 -1.11
C THR A 33 -42.87 30.97 -0.49
N SER A 34 -42.86 29.69 -0.15
CA SER A 34 -43.85 29.12 0.76
C SER A 34 -43.24 27.97 1.56
N ASN A 35 -43.10 28.19 2.87
CA ASN A 35 -42.75 27.17 3.86
C ASN A 35 -43.93 26.21 4.13
N LEU A 36 -44.80 26.01 3.14
CA LEU A 36 -45.93 25.08 3.19
C LEU A 36 -45.44 23.71 2.73
N VAL A 37 -45.89 22.65 3.41
CA VAL A 37 -45.65 21.25 3.04
C VAL A 37 -46.35 20.96 1.70
N GLY A 38 -45.76 21.41 0.60
CA GLY A 38 -46.29 21.19 -0.74
C GLY A 38 -46.17 19.72 -1.11
N THR A 39 -47.19 19.20 -1.79
CA THR A 39 -47.28 17.81 -2.29
C THR A 39 -46.00 17.34 -3.00
N GLY A 40 -45.25 18.24 -3.64
CA GLY A 40 -43.96 17.95 -4.26
C GLY A 40 -42.89 17.41 -3.30
N ARG A 41 -42.85 17.85 -2.03
CA ARG A 41 -41.87 17.36 -1.04
C ARG A 41 -42.18 15.94 -0.58
N VAL A 42 -43.46 15.60 -0.46
CA VAL A 42 -43.90 14.24 -0.15
C VAL A 42 -43.59 13.30 -1.31
N LEU A 43 -43.87 13.74 -2.55
CA LEU A 43 -43.59 12.96 -3.75
C LEU A 43 -42.07 12.74 -3.95
N GLY A 44 -41.26 13.78 -3.76
CA GLY A 44 -39.79 13.67 -3.83
C GLY A 44 -39.22 12.72 -2.78
N ASN A 45 -39.70 12.79 -1.53
CA ASN A 45 -39.30 11.84 -0.48
C ASN A 45 -39.72 10.40 -0.78
N LEU A 46 -40.91 10.20 -1.35
CA LEU A 46 -41.42 8.88 -1.71
C LEU A 46 -40.60 8.27 -2.85
N LEU A 47 -40.31 9.05 -3.90
CA LEU A 47 -39.46 8.61 -5.02
C LEU A 47 -38.03 8.34 -4.58
N SER A 48 -37.46 9.17 -3.70
CA SER A 48 -36.13 8.92 -3.13
C SER A 48 -36.09 7.62 -2.33
N LYS A 49 -37.10 7.36 -1.48
CA LYS A 49 -37.20 6.08 -0.74
C LYS A 49 -37.40 4.87 -1.67
N ALA A 50 -38.22 5.03 -2.72
CA ALA A 50 -38.43 3.97 -3.70
C ALA A 50 -37.14 3.65 -4.48
N GLY A 51 -36.39 4.67 -4.88
CA GLY A 51 -35.06 4.51 -5.51
C GLY A 51 -34.09 3.76 -4.60
N VAL A 52 -33.94 4.19 -3.35
CA VAL A 52 -33.08 3.52 -2.36
C VAL A 52 -33.49 2.06 -2.13
N SER A 53 -34.80 1.76 -2.10
CA SER A 53 -35.27 0.38 -1.93
C SER A 53 -35.00 -0.49 -3.18
N LEU A 54 -35.15 0.08 -4.38
CA LEU A 54 -34.86 -0.62 -5.63
C LEU A 54 -33.37 -0.90 -5.77
N GLU A 55 -32.51 0.08 -5.49
CA GLU A 55 -31.06 -0.08 -5.47
C GLU A 55 -30.63 -1.17 -4.48
N LYS A 56 -31.20 -1.18 -3.27
CA LYS A 56 -30.98 -2.24 -2.29
C LYS A 56 -31.46 -3.60 -2.79
N GLY A 57 -32.62 -3.66 -3.45
CA GLY A 57 -33.19 -4.88 -4.02
C GLY A 57 -32.30 -5.47 -5.12
N LEU A 58 -31.88 -4.65 -6.08
CA LEU A 58 -30.98 -5.03 -7.16
C LEU A 58 -29.60 -5.44 -6.65
N ALA A 59 -29.04 -4.69 -5.68
CA ALA A 59 -27.78 -5.05 -5.04
C ALA A 59 -27.86 -6.41 -4.32
N ASN A 60 -28.97 -6.70 -3.63
CA ASN A 60 -29.17 -7.96 -2.95
C ASN A 60 -29.38 -9.14 -3.92
N PHE A 61 -30.08 -8.91 -5.04
CA PHE A 61 -30.23 -9.92 -6.09
C PHE A 61 -28.89 -10.24 -6.76
N ALA A 62 -28.14 -9.21 -7.16
CA ALA A 62 -26.79 -9.37 -7.72
C ALA A 62 -25.83 -10.04 -6.72
N TYR A 63 -25.95 -9.71 -5.43
CA TYR A 63 -25.21 -10.37 -4.36
C TYR A 63 -25.51 -11.87 -4.34
N ARG A 64 -26.79 -12.26 -4.33
CA ARG A 64 -27.24 -13.67 -4.28
C ARG A 64 -26.81 -14.46 -5.50
N ALA A 65 -26.92 -13.87 -6.69
CA ALA A 65 -26.50 -14.50 -7.94
C ALA A 65 -24.98 -14.83 -7.95
N ARG A 66 -24.17 -14.08 -7.19
CA ARG A 66 -22.70 -14.24 -7.11
C ARG A 66 -22.20 -15.01 -5.88
N ILE A 67 -23.08 -15.58 -5.05
CA ILE A 67 -22.66 -16.30 -3.84
C ILE A 67 -21.75 -17.50 -4.18
N GLY A 68 -22.11 -18.27 -5.21
CA GLY A 68 -21.32 -19.43 -5.64
C GLY A 68 -19.93 -19.05 -6.13
N ASP A 69 -19.84 -18.05 -7.00
CA ASP A 69 -18.56 -17.56 -7.54
C ASP A 69 -17.66 -16.99 -6.44
N ARG A 70 -18.24 -16.29 -5.45
CA ARG A 70 -17.51 -15.75 -4.31
C ARG A 70 -16.96 -16.84 -3.40
N ALA A 71 -17.78 -17.83 -3.05
CA ALA A 71 -17.32 -18.95 -2.23
C ALA A 71 -16.16 -19.68 -2.90
N LYS A 72 -16.27 -19.91 -4.22
CA LYS A 72 -15.20 -20.53 -5.02
C LYS A 72 -13.94 -19.67 -5.08
N ALA A 73 -14.08 -18.36 -5.29
CA ALA A 73 -12.97 -17.42 -5.33
C ALA A 73 -12.23 -17.36 -3.97
N LEU A 74 -12.97 -17.32 -2.87
CA LEU A 74 -12.40 -17.34 -1.51
C LEU A 74 -11.65 -18.65 -1.24
N ASN A 75 -12.22 -19.80 -1.61
CA ASN A 75 -11.53 -21.08 -1.47
C ASN A 75 -10.22 -21.10 -2.28
N THR A 76 -10.24 -20.60 -3.51
CA THR A 76 -9.03 -20.51 -4.35
C THR A 76 -8.00 -19.54 -3.79
N LEU A 77 -8.43 -18.47 -3.11
CA LEU A 77 -7.53 -17.53 -2.44
C LEU A 77 -6.81 -18.18 -1.26
N GLU A 78 -7.41 -19.13 -0.56
CA GLU A 78 -6.80 -19.82 0.58
C GLU A 78 -5.78 -20.89 0.14
N GLU A 79 -6.06 -21.62 -0.94
CA GLU A 79 -5.29 -22.78 -1.41
C GLU A 79 -3.99 -22.46 -2.19
N HIS A 80 -3.38 -21.27 -2.02
CA HIS A 80 -2.22 -20.79 -2.81
C HIS A 80 -2.43 -20.69 -4.34
N GLY A 81 -3.57 -21.09 -4.88
CA GLY A 81 -3.78 -21.22 -6.33
C GLY A 81 -3.58 -19.93 -7.13
N VAL A 82 -3.80 -18.75 -6.53
CA VAL A 82 -3.56 -17.46 -7.21
C VAL A 82 -2.06 -17.21 -7.46
N TYR A 83 -1.18 -17.67 -6.58
CA TYR A 83 0.26 -17.50 -6.77
C TYR A 83 0.77 -18.33 -7.95
N ASP A 84 0.36 -19.60 -8.02
CA ASP A 84 0.74 -20.51 -9.11
C ASP A 84 0.23 -20.04 -10.47
N MET A 85 -0.93 -19.35 -10.49
CA MET A 85 -1.44 -18.73 -11.70
C MET A 85 -0.51 -17.64 -12.25
N PHE A 86 0.11 -16.82 -11.39
CA PHE A 86 1.07 -15.78 -11.82
C PHE A 86 2.48 -16.32 -12.12
N LEU A 87 2.89 -17.41 -11.47
CA LEU A 87 4.12 -18.11 -11.82
C LEU A 87 4.08 -18.68 -13.24
N ASN A 88 2.90 -19.12 -13.68
CA ASN A 88 2.72 -19.60 -15.04
C ASN A 88 2.90 -18.44 -16.06
N ASP A 89 3.27 -18.75 -17.30
CA ASP A 89 3.40 -17.75 -18.37
C ASP A 89 2.13 -17.57 -19.22
N ASP A 90 1.07 -18.32 -18.93
CA ASP A 90 -0.22 -18.19 -19.61
C ASP A 90 -0.96 -16.90 -19.15
N PRO A 91 -1.15 -15.90 -20.03
CA PRO A 91 -1.84 -14.66 -19.68
C PRO A 91 -3.32 -14.89 -19.31
N THR A 92 -3.92 -16.00 -19.73
CA THR A 92 -5.30 -16.37 -19.36
C THR A 92 -5.38 -16.72 -17.87
N LYS A 93 -4.34 -17.35 -17.31
CA LYS A 93 -4.25 -17.62 -15.88
C LYS A 93 -4.06 -16.34 -15.08
N HIS A 94 -3.28 -15.38 -15.58
CA HIS A 94 -3.13 -14.06 -14.93
C HIS A 94 -4.46 -13.32 -14.87
N LEU A 95 -5.22 -13.31 -15.97
CA LEU A 95 -6.56 -12.72 -15.99
C LEU A 95 -7.50 -13.36 -14.97
N LYS A 96 -7.50 -14.70 -14.90
CA LYS A 96 -8.30 -15.44 -13.93
C LYS A 96 -7.89 -15.15 -12.49
N ALA A 97 -6.59 -15.04 -12.22
CA ALA A 97 -6.06 -14.66 -10.91
C ALA A 97 -6.51 -13.25 -10.50
N CYS A 98 -6.38 -12.27 -11.40
CA CYS A 98 -6.88 -10.91 -11.20
C CYS A 98 -8.39 -10.87 -10.95
N GLU A 99 -9.18 -11.66 -11.70
CA GLU A 99 -10.63 -11.75 -11.50
C GLU A 99 -10.99 -12.29 -10.12
N ILE A 100 -10.33 -13.36 -9.66
CA ILE A 100 -10.50 -13.92 -8.31
C ILE A 100 -10.19 -12.85 -7.25
N LEU A 101 -9.10 -12.09 -7.43
CA LEU A 101 -8.72 -11.00 -6.52
C LEU A 101 -9.76 -9.88 -6.50
N LEU A 102 -10.29 -9.43 -7.66
CA LEU A 102 -11.36 -8.42 -7.70
C LEU A 102 -12.65 -8.90 -7.01
N ILE A 103 -13.01 -10.17 -7.19
CA ILE A 103 -14.17 -10.76 -6.53
C ILE A 103 -13.98 -10.76 -5.01
N GLY A 104 -12.81 -11.18 -4.53
CA GLY A 104 -12.46 -11.17 -3.11
C GLY A 104 -12.43 -9.77 -2.51
N ALA A 105 -11.87 -8.80 -3.23
CA ALA A 105 -11.83 -7.39 -2.83
C ALA A 105 -13.23 -6.77 -2.67
N GLY A 106 -14.23 -7.28 -3.39
CA GLY A 106 -15.61 -6.83 -3.33
C GLY A 106 -16.47 -7.45 -2.22
N VAL A 107 -15.92 -8.35 -1.39
CA VAL A 107 -16.63 -8.99 -0.26
C VAL A 107 -16.98 -7.97 0.82
N TYR A 108 -18.06 -8.19 1.57
CA TYR A 108 -18.56 -7.23 2.56
C TYR A 108 -17.73 -7.19 3.85
N ASP A 109 -17.08 -8.30 4.21
CA ASP A 109 -16.26 -8.39 5.41
C ASP A 109 -14.93 -7.64 5.25
N ALA A 110 -14.75 -6.58 6.05
CA ALA A 110 -13.59 -5.70 5.98
C ALA A 110 -12.28 -6.47 6.22
N ARG A 111 -12.25 -7.44 7.14
CA ARG A 111 -11.03 -8.21 7.42
C ARG A 111 -10.60 -9.03 6.21
N HIS A 112 -11.54 -9.69 5.54
CA HIS A 112 -11.27 -10.43 4.31
C HIS A 112 -10.83 -9.49 3.18
N GLN A 113 -11.48 -8.33 3.02
CA GLN A 113 -11.03 -7.33 2.04
C GLN A 113 -9.57 -6.92 2.26
N ALA A 114 -9.18 -6.62 3.50
CA ALA A 114 -7.81 -6.23 3.84
C ALA A 114 -6.79 -7.32 3.45
N ILE A 115 -7.11 -8.59 3.70
CA ILE A 115 -6.27 -9.74 3.30
C ILE A 115 -6.14 -9.82 1.77
N VAL A 116 -7.23 -9.58 1.04
CA VAL A 116 -7.21 -9.61 -0.43
C VAL A 116 -6.42 -8.42 -0.98
N PHE A 117 -6.56 -7.24 -0.40
CA PHE A 117 -5.77 -6.05 -0.76
C PHE A 117 -4.27 -6.29 -0.54
N GLU A 118 -3.88 -6.86 0.61
CA GLU A 118 -2.50 -7.28 0.86
C GLU A 118 -2.01 -8.24 -0.23
N LYS A 119 -2.83 -9.24 -0.62
CA LYS A 119 -2.48 -10.18 -1.70
C LYS A 119 -2.29 -9.46 -3.03
N ILE A 120 -3.15 -8.50 -3.39
CA ILE A 120 -3.00 -7.71 -4.61
C ILE A 120 -1.66 -6.99 -4.61
N VAL A 121 -1.31 -6.29 -3.53
CA VAL A 121 -0.04 -5.56 -3.39
C VAL A 121 1.13 -6.52 -3.50
N ARG A 122 1.08 -7.65 -2.78
CA ARG A 122 2.15 -8.64 -2.78
C ARG A 122 2.39 -9.25 -4.16
N TYR A 123 1.32 -9.65 -4.85
CA TYR A 123 1.46 -10.20 -6.20
C TYR A 123 1.92 -9.14 -7.19
N PHE A 124 1.45 -7.90 -7.05
CA PHE A 124 1.95 -6.79 -7.86
C PHE A 124 3.45 -6.58 -7.65
N VAL A 125 3.95 -6.66 -6.40
CA VAL A 125 5.38 -6.54 -6.12
C VAL A 125 6.16 -7.70 -6.73
N TRP A 126 5.67 -8.95 -6.63
CA TRP A 126 6.37 -10.12 -7.17
C TRP A 126 6.30 -10.27 -8.69
N PHE A 127 5.26 -9.73 -9.32
CA PHE A 127 4.96 -9.90 -10.74
C PHE A 127 4.42 -8.61 -11.36
N PRO A 128 5.15 -7.48 -11.28
CA PRO A 128 4.61 -6.16 -11.62
C PRO A 128 4.02 -6.12 -13.02
N SER A 129 4.77 -6.57 -14.03
CA SER A 129 4.33 -6.54 -15.43
C SER A 129 3.14 -7.48 -15.71
N LYS A 130 3.14 -8.70 -15.13
CA LYS A 130 2.06 -9.67 -15.32
C LYS A 130 0.76 -9.20 -14.65
N VAL A 131 0.83 -8.73 -13.41
CA VAL A 131 -0.32 -8.29 -12.63
C VAL A 131 -0.91 -7.00 -13.21
N HIS A 132 -0.06 -6.01 -13.51
CA HIS A 132 -0.49 -4.73 -14.06
C HIS A 132 -1.22 -4.91 -15.40
N SER A 133 -0.61 -5.63 -16.35
CA SER A 133 -1.20 -5.87 -17.67
C SER A 133 -2.50 -6.68 -17.61
N ALA A 134 -2.58 -7.69 -16.74
CA ALA A 134 -3.78 -8.48 -16.54
C ALA A 134 -4.95 -7.64 -15.97
N PHE A 135 -4.71 -6.82 -14.95
CA PHE A 135 -5.73 -5.92 -14.42
C PHE A 135 -6.19 -4.89 -15.46
N GLN A 136 -5.25 -4.25 -16.19
CA GLN A 136 -5.59 -3.31 -17.25
C GLN A 136 -6.47 -3.95 -18.33
N LYS A 137 -6.13 -5.16 -18.77
CA LYS A 137 -6.92 -5.90 -19.75
C LYS A 137 -8.31 -6.27 -19.20
N LEU A 138 -8.41 -6.62 -17.93
CA LEU A 138 -9.67 -6.96 -17.27
C LEU A 138 -10.59 -5.74 -17.10
N PHE A 139 -10.06 -4.59 -16.69
CA PHE A 139 -10.84 -3.35 -16.61
C PHE A 139 -11.31 -2.89 -17.99
N LYS A 140 -10.42 -2.94 -18.99
CA LYS A 140 -10.76 -2.62 -20.37
C LYS A 140 -11.86 -3.54 -20.93
N SER A 141 -11.80 -4.85 -20.68
CA SER A 141 -12.81 -5.79 -21.17
C SER A 141 -14.18 -5.61 -20.51
N ARG A 142 -14.22 -5.11 -19.26
CA ARG A 142 -15.45 -4.79 -18.53
C ARG A 142 -15.97 -3.38 -18.79
N ASN A 143 -15.24 -2.56 -19.55
CA ASN A 143 -15.51 -1.13 -19.71
C ASN A 143 -15.59 -0.40 -18.35
N GLU A 144 -14.72 -0.79 -17.43
CA GLU A 144 -14.63 -0.23 -16.07
C GLU A 144 -13.41 0.70 -15.95
N ILE A 145 -13.56 1.77 -15.16
CA ILE A 145 -12.44 2.64 -14.77
C ILE A 145 -11.91 2.12 -13.42
N SER A 146 -10.62 1.80 -13.35
CA SER A 146 -10.02 1.19 -12.15
C SER A 146 -10.26 2.00 -10.88
N ASP A 147 -10.05 3.32 -10.93
CA ASP A 147 -10.24 4.21 -9.77
C ASP A 147 -11.71 4.21 -9.31
N LEU A 148 -12.66 4.07 -10.23
CA LEU A 148 -14.08 3.94 -9.91
C LEU A 148 -14.38 2.56 -9.30
N THR A 149 -13.83 1.49 -9.87
CA THR A 149 -14.03 0.12 -9.37
C THR A 149 -13.49 -0.05 -7.95
N THR A 150 -12.31 0.48 -7.66
CA THR A 150 -11.71 0.44 -6.31
C THR A 150 -12.54 1.23 -5.30
N SER A 151 -13.11 2.38 -5.70
CA SER A 151 -13.99 3.18 -4.83
C SER A 151 -15.23 2.41 -4.34
N PHE A 152 -15.74 1.44 -5.12
CA PHE A 152 -16.89 0.61 -4.76
C PHE A 152 -16.59 -0.47 -3.72
N TRP A 153 -15.33 -0.73 -3.39
CA TRP A 153 -14.99 -1.68 -2.33
C TRP A 153 -15.35 -1.16 -0.95
N LYS A 154 -15.38 0.17 -0.79
CA LYS A 154 -15.85 0.81 0.43
C LYS A 154 -17.37 0.76 0.51
N ARG A 155 -17.89 0.37 1.67
CA ARG A 155 -19.32 0.24 1.94
C ARG A 155 -19.77 1.25 2.97
N SER A 156 -20.92 1.88 2.72
CA SER A 156 -21.56 2.76 3.69
C SER A 156 -21.97 1.95 4.92
N GLY A 157 -21.67 2.47 6.12
CA GLY A 157 -22.03 1.85 7.39
C GLY A 157 -21.15 0.68 7.84
N VAL A 158 -20.03 0.42 7.15
CA VAL A 158 -18.98 -0.49 7.63
C VAL A 158 -17.90 0.35 8.31
N ASP A 159 -17.56 -0.02 9.55
CA ASP A 159 -16.43 0.59 10.26
C ASP A 159 -15.12 -0.06 9.79
N TYR A 160 -14.23 0.76 9.26
CA TYR A 160 -12.96 0.34 8.69
C TYR A 160 -11.81 0.79 9.59
N ASN A 161 -10.96 -0.13 10.01
CA ASN A 161 -9.79 0.19 10.81
C ASN A 161 -8.62 0.71 9.96
N ALA A 162 -7.58 1.22 10.61
CA ALA A 162 -6.40 1.77 9.93
C ALA A 162 -5.65 0.73 9.06
N VAL A 163 -5.67 -0.56 9.43
CA VAL A 163 -5.10 -1.66 8.63
C VAL A 163 -5.82 -1.79 7.29
N TRP A 164 -7.14 -1.76 7.32
CA TRP A 164 -7.94 -1.81 6.10
C TRP A 164 -7.60 -0.64 5.19
N TYR A 165 -7.56 0.59 5.72
CA TYR A 165 -7.24 1.79 4.94
C TYR A 165 -5.85 1.75 4.31
N PHE A 166 -4.87 1.28 5.07
CA PHE A 166 -3.51 1.08 4.59
C PHE A 166 -3.49 0.17 3.35
N TRP A 167 -4.04 -1.03 3.47
CA TRP A 167 -4.02 -1.99 2.38
C TRP A 167 -4.91 -1.59 1.20
N TYR A 168 -6.06 -0.99 1.48
CA TYR A 168 -6.94 -0.43 0.46
C TYR A 168 -6.21 0.60 -0.41
N LYS A 169 -5.47 1.53 0.21
CA LYS A 169 -4.72 2.56 -0.51
C LYS A 169 -3.57 1.96 -1.32
N MET A 170 -2.80 1.06 -0.73
CA MET A 170 -1.72 0.36 -1.43
C MET A 170 -2.25 -0.42 -2.64
N ALA A 171 -3.32 -1.21 -2.47
CA ALA A 171 -3.93 -1.96 -3.56
C ALA A 171 -4.50 -1.04 -4.64
N SER A 172 -5.17 0.06 -4.26
CA SER A 172 -5.68 1.03 -5.22
C SER A 172 -4.56 1.65 -6.07
N ARG A 173 -3.39 1.92 -5.48
CA ARG A 173 -2.21 2.41 -6.21
C ARG A 173 -1.67 1.40 -7.21
N CYS A 174 -1.61 0.12 -6.85
CA CYS A 174 -1.20 -0.95 -7.76
C CYS A 174 -2.13 -1.11 -8.96
N LEU A 175 -3.41 -0.76 -8.79
CA LEU A 175 -4.44 -0.95 -9.81
C LEU A 175 -4.75 0.30 -10.63
N SER A 176 -4.29 1.48 -10.21
CA SER A 176 -4.71 2.73 -10.84
C SER A 176 -4.40 2.72 -12.33
N SER A 177 -5.39 3.13 -13.13
CA SER A 177 -5.24 3.26 -14.57
C SER A 177 -4.41 4.49 -14.96
N CYS A 178 -4.35 5.48 -14.07
CA CYS A 178 -3.44 6.60 -14.23
C CYS A 178 -2.02 6.05 -14.06
N SER A 179 -1.14 6.34 -15.01
CA SER A 179 0.25 5.94 -14.96
C SER A 179 0.94 6.52 -13.72
N ASN A 180 0.90 5.77 -12.61
CA ASN A 180 1.71 6.09 -11.46
C ASN A 180 3.17 5.86 -11.87
N SER A 181 4.02 6.88 -11.68
CA SER A 181 5.44 6.80 -12.00
C SER A 181 6.09 5.60 -11.32
N VAL A 182 5.74 5.29 -10.05
CA VAL A 182 6.25 4.10 -9.35
C VAL A 182 5.82 2.80 -10.02
N THR A 183 4.55 2.67 -10.43
CA THR A 183 4.06 1.47 -11.14
C THR A 183 4.79 1.29 -12.46
N MET A 184 5.00 2.37 -13.22
CA MET A 184 5.75 2.31 -14.49
C MET A 184 7.20 1.89 -14.28
N GLU A 185 7.92 2.54 -13.36
CA GLU A 185 9.32 2.18 -13.09
C GLU A 185 9.44 0.75 -12.54
N ALA A 186 8.51 0.32 -11.68
CA ALA A 186 8.48 -1.05 -11.19
C ALA A 186 8.29 -2.09 -12.31
N THR A 187 7.45 -1.80 -13.32
CA THR A 187 7.29 -2.69 -14.48
C THR A 187 8.52 -2.74 -15.38
N ARG A 188 9.33 -1.67 -15.42
CA ARG A 188 10.58 -1.60 -16.21
C ARG A 188 11.73 -2.37 -15.61
N LEU A 189 11.71 -2.62 -14.30
CA LEU A 189 12.74 -3.45 -13.68
C LEU A 189 12.72 -4.89 -14.22
N GLU A 190 11.63 -5.32 -14.89
CA GLU A 190 11.46 -6.65 -15.51
C GLU A 190 11.85 -7.83 -14.60
N VAL A 191 11.68 -7.65 -13.30
CA VAL A 191 12.11 -8.62 -12.29
C VAL A 191 11.03 -9.68 -12.09
N GLY A 192 11.41 -10.95 -12.16
CA GLY A 192 10.58 -12.09 -11.78
C GLY A 192 10.90 -12.58 -10.36
N VAL A 193 10.30 -13.70 -10.00
CA VAL A 193 10.54 -14.35 -8.69
C VAL A 193 11.93 -15.02 -8.64
N ALA A 194 12.53 -15.33 -9.79
CA ALA A 194 13.86 -15.94 -9.84
C ALA A 194 14.97 -14.96 -9.40
N GLU A 195 14.71 -13.66 -9.51
CA GLU A 195 15.65 -12.58 -9.25
C GLU A 195 15.45 -11.89 -7.88
N LEU A 196 14.77 -12.57 -6.94
CA LEU A 196 14.64 -12.06 -5.57
C LEU A 196 16.03 -11.81 -4.96
N GLN A 197 16.20 -10.62 -4.37
CA GLN A 197 17.46 -10.16 -3.77
C GLN A 197 18.67 -10.20 -4.73
N CYS A 198 18.47 -9.95 -6.03
CA CYS A 198 19.56 -9.89 -7.00
C CYS A 198 20.03 -8.47 -7.34
N LEU A 199 19.17 -7.45 -7.16
CA LEU A 199 19.44 -6.09 -7.61
C LEU A 199 20.26 -5.29 -6.58
N ASP A 200 21.17 -4.46 -7.06
CA ASP A 200 21.86 -3.49 -6.21
C ASP A 200 21.00 -2.24 -5.98
N PHE A 201 21.47 -1.34 -5.11
CA PHE A 201 20.71 -0.13 -4.77
C PHE A 201 20.50 0.81 -5.97
N SER A 202 21.44 0.85 -6.91
CA SER A 202 21.40 1.80 -8.04
C SER A 202 20.22 1.54 -8.97
N CYS A 203 19.77 0.29 -9.07
CA CYS A 203 18.57 -0.10 -9.82
C CYS A 203 17.29 0.57 -9.30
N PHE A 204 17.26 1.03 -8.04
CA PHE A 204 16.06 1.60 -7.43
C PHE A 204 16.04 3.13 -7.39
N GLU A 205 17.11 3.82 -7.83
CA GLU A 205 17.21 5.28 -7.73
C GLU A 205 16.04 5.97 -8.45
N GLU A 206 15.74 5.57 -9.69
CA GLU A 206 14.62 6.14 -10.47
C GLU A 206 13.25 5.82 -9.85
N LEU A 207 13.09 4.61 -9.30
CA LEU A 207 11.87 4.20 -8.60
C LEU A 207 11.63 5.04 -7.35
N ILE A 208 12.68 5.29 -6.55
CA ILE A 208 12.62 6.09 -5.33
C ILE A 208 12.28 7.55 -5.67
N LEU A 209 12.95 8.13 -6.67
CA LEU A 209 12.72 9.51 -7.09
C LEU A 209 11.36 9.72 -7.77
N SER A 210 10.73 8.65 -8.23
CA SER A 210 9.37 8.65 -8.81
C SER A 210 8.25 8.72 -7.78
N CYS A 211 8.56 8.61 -6.48
CA CYS A 211 7.56 8.64 -5.41
C CYS A 211 7.03 10.06 -5.19
N ARG A 212 5.70 10.25 -5.19
CA ARG A 212 5.06 11.57 -5.01
C ARG A 212 4.46 11.75 -3.63
N ASP A 213 4.09 10.65 -2.99
CA ASP A 213 3.50 10.62 -1.67
C ASP A 213 3.93 9.39 -0.88
N ILE A 214 3.46 9.32 0.36
CA ILE A 214 3.85 8.29 1.31
C ILE A 214 3.48 6.87 0.86
N PHE A 215 2.38 6.68 0.13
CA PHE A 215 1.98 5.36 -0.36
C PHE A 215 2.85 4.91 -1.53
N ASP A 216 3.30 5.84 -2.36
CA ASP A 216 4.30 5.57 -3.39
C ASP A 216 5.63 5.13 -2.75
N HIS A 217 6.10 5.81 -1.70
CA HIS A 217 7.28 5.41 -0.93
C HIS A 217 7.13 4.04 -0.27
N LEU A 218 5.96 3.76 0.31
CA LEU A 218 5.65 2.46 0.90
C LEU A 218 5.76 1.37 -0.16
N LEU A 219 5.12 1.55 -1.32
CA LEU A 219 5.16 0.58 -2.41
C LEU A 219 6.59 0.40 -2.96
N CYS A 220 7.33 1.49 -3.15
CA CYS A 220 8.75 1.45 -3.52
C CYS A 220 9.57 0.63 -2.52
N ASN A 221 9.37 0.84 -1.21
CA ASN A 221 10.05 0.08 -0.18
C ASN A 221 9.70 -1.42 -0.20
N TRP A 222 8.47 -1.78 -0.58
CA TRP A 222 8.14 -3.18 -0.80
C TRP A 222 8.99 -3.79 -1.91
N PHE A 223 9.12 -3.12 -3.07
CA PHE A 223 10.01 -3.58 -4.14
C PHE A 223 11.45 -3.72 -3.68
N ILE A 224 12.00 -2.69 -3.04
CA ILE A 224 13.38 -2.71 -2.53
C ILE A 224 13.56 -3.86 -1.54
N SER A 225 12.62 -4.08 -0.62
CA SER A 225 12.71 -5.17 0.35
C SER A 225 12.74 -6.57 -0.28
N GLN A 226 12.07 -6.76 -1.42
CA GLN A 226 12.04 -8.05 -2.11
C GLN A 226 13.28 -8.26 -2.98
N TYR A 227 13.75 -7.22 -3.67
CA TYR A 227 14.71 -7.36 -4.75
C TYR A 227 16.12 -6.85 -4.44
N TRP A 228 16.30 -6.07 -3.37
CA TRP A 228 17.61 -5.53 -3.03
C TRP A 228 18.51 -6.54 -2.32
N ASN A 229 19.69 -6.74 -2.90
CA ASN A 229 20.73 -7.64 -2.41
C ASN A 229 21.55 -7.05 -1.23
N GLY A 230 21.27 -5.81 -0.81
CA GLY A 230 22.00 -5.12 0.26
C GLY A 230 23.31 -4.45 -0.17
N LYS A 231 23.66 -4.48 -1.46
CA LYS A 231 24.87 -3.87 -2.04
C LYS A 231 24.54 -2.59 -2.84
N GLY A 232 25.58 -1.90 -3.31
CA GLY A 232 25.48 -0.71 -4.16
C GLY A 232 25.22 0.61 -3.43
N LEU A 233 24.68 0.59 -2.20
CA LEU A 233 24.41 1.82 -1.45
C LEU A 233 25.69 2.61 -1.14
N GLU A 234 26.77 1.92 -0.76
CA GLU A 234 28.07 2.54 -0.44
C GLU A 234 28.67 3.24 -1.66
N GLU A 235 28.52 2.64 -2.84
CA GLU A 235 28.93 3.22 -4.12
C GLU A 235 28.05 4.41 -4.50
N CYS A 236 26.74 4.31 -4.24
CA CYS A 236 25.81 5.43 -4.43
C CYS A 236 26.23 6.64 -3.57
N VAL A 237 26.51 6.42 -2.27
CA VAL A 237 26.95 7.47 -1.34
C VAL A 237 28.31 8.03 -1.75
N SER A 238 29.27 7.20 -2.18
CA SER A 238 30.58 7.71 -2.61
C SER A 238 30.50 8.57 -3.87
N ARG A 239 29.63 8.18 -4.82
CA ARG A 239 29.41 8.90 -6.09
C ARG A 239 28.60 10.18 -5.91
N ARG A 240 27.53 10.13 -5.11
CA ARG A 240 26.51 11.20 -5.04
C ARG A 240 26.48 11.96 -3.73
N ARG A 241 27.32 11.56 -2.75
CA ARG A 241 27.42 12.13 -1.40
C ARG A 241 26.16 11.86 -0.54
N PHE A 242 26.17 12.39 0.68
CA PHE A 242 25.11 12.17 1.67
C PHE A 242 23.88 13.06 1.48
N ASP A 243 23.94 14.06 0.60
CA ASP A 243 22.85 14.99 0.25
C ASP A 243 22.01 14.49 -0.93
N ASP A 244 22.25 13.28 -1.43
CA ASP A 244 21.49 12.72 -2.54
C ASP A 244 20.00 12.58 -2.20
N ALA A 245 19.16 13.07 -3.11
CA ALA A 245 17.71 13.11 -2.92
C ALA A 245 17.09 11.70 -2.81
N ALA A 246 17.65 10.69 -3.48
CA ALA A 246 17.15 9.32 -3.39
C ALA A 246 17.46 8.73 -2.01
N LEU A 247 18.61 9.04 -1.40
CA LEU A 247 18.91 8.63 -0.03
C LEU A 247 17.93 9.23 0.98
N LEU A 248 17.63 10.53 0.86
CA LEU A 248 16.66 11.20 1.73
C LEU A 248 15.26 10.63 1.56
N ALA A 249 14.82 10.46 0.32
CA ALA A 249 13.53 9.87 -0.06
C ALA A 249 13.39 8.44 0.47
N PHE A 250 14.44 7.62 0.33
CA PHE A 250 14.44 6.25 0.82
C PHE A 250 14.40 6.19 2.35
N ALA A 251 15.22 6.98 3.04
CA ALA A 251 15.22 7.06 4.50
C ALA A 251 13.85 7.49 5.05
N THR A 252 13.24 8.52 4.42
CA THR A 252 11.89 9.01 4.77
C THR A 252 10.84 7.92 4.56
N GLY A 253 10.89 7.24 3.42
CA GLY A 253 9.99 6.15 3.11
C GLY A 253 10.08 5.01 4.12
N LEU A 254 11.30 4.66 4.55
CA LEU A 254 11.52 3.57 5.51
C LEU A 254 10.92 3.88 6.89
N ILE A 255 10.84 5.14 7.29
CA ILE A 255 10.28 5.55 8.60
C ILE A 255 8.78 5.30 8.68
N ALA A 256 8.03 5.49 7.60
CA ALA A 256 6.57 5.44 7.62
C ALA A 256 5.99 4.06 8.03
N PRO A 257 6.48 2.91 7.51
CA PRO A 257 6.08 1.60 8.00
C PRO A 257 6.32 1.43 9.51
N TRP A 258 7.46 1.93 10.02
CA TRP A 258 7.77 1.83 11.45
C TRP A 258 6.77 2.63 12.30
N GLU A 259 6.50 3.88 11.91
CA GLU A 259 5.51 4.70 12.60
C GLU A 259 4.13 4.03 12.58
N PHE A 260 3.74 3.42 11.47
CA PHE A 260 2.50 2.66 11.39
C PHE A 260 2.47 1.48 12.37
N CYS A 261 3.53 0.66 12.39
CA CYS A 261 3.63 -0.50 13.27
C CYS A 261 3.55 -0.10 14.75
N PHE A 262 4.21 0.99 15.17
CA PHE A 262 4.18 1.42 16.57
C PHE A 262 2.83 1.99 17.03
N HIS A 263 1.96 2.42 16.11
CA HIS A 263 0.64 2.94 16.48
C HIS A 263 -0.46 1.89 16.48
N GLN A 264 -0.26 0.78 15.77
CA GLN A 264 -1.16 -0.37 15.85
C GLN A 264 -0.88 -1.06 17.18
N ASN A 265 -1.82 -0.96 18.13
CA ASN A 265 -1.77 -1.79 19.35
C ASN A 265 -1.56 -3.26 18.95
N GLU A 266 -0.79 -3.99 19.77
CA GLU A 266 -0.23 -5.35 19.58
C GLU A 266 -1.15 -6.48 19.03
N GLN A 267 -2.41 -6.22 18.70
CA GLN A 267 -3.38 -7.26 18.32
C GLN A 267 -3.39 -7.63 16.83
N HIS A 268 -2.62 -6.95 15.98
CA HIS A 268 -2.63 -7.17 14.52
C HIS A 268 -1.23 -7.36 13.89
N PHE A 269 -0.35 -8.12 14.55
CA PHE A 269 1.02 -8.50 14.12
C PHE A 269 1.13 -9.31 12.80
N GLY A 270 0.10 -9.35 11.96
CA GLY A 270 0.15 -10.04 10.67
C GLY A 270 0.90 -9.26 9.58
N ILE A 271 1.01 -7.93 9.72
CA ILE A 271 1.71 -7.08 8.76
C ILE A 271 3.21 -7.18 9.04
N ARG A 272 3.80 -8.20 8.42
CA ARG A 272 5.20 -8.65 8.51
C ARG A 272 6.20 -7.54 8.84
N GLU A 273 6.51 -7.40 10.13
CA GLU A 273 7.64 -6.60 10.65
C GLU A 273 8.97 -7.00 9.99
N PHE A 274 9.08 -8.24 9.49
CA PHE A 274 10.32 -8.81 8.95
C PHE A 274 10.85 -8.10 7.71
N LEU A 275 10.00 -7.65 6.79
CA LEU A 275 10.48 -7.15 5.48
C LEU A 275 11.14 -5.78 5.63
N PHE A 276 10.53 -4.86 6.38
CA PHE A 276 11.09 -3.53 6.59
C PHE A 276 12.29 -3.55 7.54
N THR A 277 12.35 -4.52 8.45
CA THR A 277 13.46 -4.66 9.39
C THR A 277 14.78 -4.95 8.68
N ASP A 278 14.79 -5.91 7.76
CA ASP A 278 16.02 -6.26 7.02
C ASP A 278 16.50 -5.10 6.14
N THR A 279 15.60 -4.51 5.35
CA THR A 279 15.90 -3.36 4.49
C THR A 279 16.42 -2.17 5.28
N SER A 280 15.75 -1.81 6.38
CA SER A 280 16.19 -0.70 7.25
C SER A 280 17.56 -0.99 7.88
N THR A 281 17.81 -2.24 8.29
CA THR A 281 19.10 -2.63 8.89
C THR A 281 20.23 -2.56 7.86
N LYS A 282 20.01 -3.07 6.64
CA LYS A 282 20.95 -2.98 5.53
C LYS A 282 21.26 -1.52 5.20
N PHE A 283 20.23 -0.67 5.12
CA PHE A 283 20.37 0.76 4.86
C PHE A 283 21.22 1.46 5.94
N ILE A 284 20.84 1.32 7.22
CA ILE A 284 21.60 1.93 8.33
C ILE A 284 23.05 1.44 8.34
N GLY A 285 23.27 0.13 8.15
CA GLY A 285 24.60 -0.47 8.13
C GLY A 285 25.49 0.12 7.04
N ALA A 286 24.97 0.21 5.81
CA ALA A 286 25.70 0.77 4.69
C ALA A 286 25.93 2.29 4.81
N MET A 287 24.98 3.05 5.39
CA MET A 287 25.18 4.46 5.72
C MET A 287 26.31 4.64 6.75
N TRP A 288 26.31 3.82 7.82
CA TRP A 288 27.35 3.87 8.85
C TRP A 288 28.73 3.49 8.30
N LYS A 289 28.81 2.47 7.45
CA LYS A 289 30.05 2.07 6.79
C LYS A 289 30.58 3.18 5.87
N SER A 290 29.71 3.84 5.12
CA SER A 290 30.08 5.00 4.29
C SER A 290 30.62 6.16 5.13
N LEU A 291 30.03 6.42 6.31
CA LEU A 291 30.52 7.43 7.25
C LEU A 291 31.91 7.08 7.82
N GLN A 292 32.18 5.81 8.09
CA GLN A 292 33.49 5.36 8.57
C GLN A 292 34.59 5.63 7.54
N PHE A 293 34.34 5.35 6.25
CA PHE A 293 35.28 5.70 5.19
C PHE A 293 35.45 7.21 5.05
N ALA A 294 34.36 7.98 5.16
CA ALA A 294 34.43 9.44 5.12
C ALA A 294 35.21 10.06 6.30
N ARG A 295 35.33 9.36 7.44
CA ARG A 295 36.03 9.84 8.63
C ARG A 295 37.52 10.07 8.42
N GLU A 296 38.11 9.37 7.46
CA GLU A 296 39.52 9.52 7.10
C GLU A 296 39.79 10.90 6.45
N ASP A 297 38.76 11.57 5.92
CA ASP A 297 38.84 12.93 5.37
C ASP A 297 38.10 13.94 6.27
N ARG A 298 38.86 14.70 7.07
CA ARG A 298 38.33 15.75 7.96
C ARG A 298 37.47 16.79 7.22
N LYS A 299 37.76 17.07 5.94
CA LYS A 299 36.98 18.04 5.14
C LYS A 299 35.61 17.49 4.76
N VAL A 300 35.44 16.18 4.65
CA VAL A 300 34.12 15.56 4.41
C VAL A 300 33.26 15.69 5.66
N LEU A 301 33.81 15.40 6.85
CA LEU A 301 33.07 15.54 8.11
C LEU A 301 32.63 16.97 8.39
N GLN A 302 33.48 17.95 8.11
CA GLN A 302 33.13 19.36 8.29
C GLN A 302 31.98 19.76 7.35
N ARG A 303 32.04 19.38 6.07
CA ARG A 303 30.96 19.65 5.11
C ARG A 303 29.65 19.00 5.52
N LEU A 304 29.70 17.77 6.04
CA LEU A 304 28.52 17.05 6.52
C LEU A 304 27.83 17.78 7.67
N ALA A 305 28.60 18.42 8.56
CA ALA A 305 28.05 19.21 9.66
C ALA A 305 27.50 20.58 9.23
N GLU A 306 28.01 21.14 8.13
CA GLU A 306 27.62 22.45 7.60
C GLU A 306 26.44 22.39 6.62
N ASP A 307 26.18 21.23 6.01
CA ASP A 307 25.15 21.03 5.00
C ASP A 307 23.83 20.48 5.58
N ASN A 308 22.81 21.33 5.60
CA ASN A 308 21.48 20.99 6.11
C ASN A 308 20.83 19.79 5.38
N ALA A 309 21.10 19.58 4.10
CA ALA A 309 20.54 18.46 3.34
C ALA A 309 21.14 17.12 3.82
N GLN A 310 22.45 17.09 4.04
CA GLN A 310 23.13 15.92 4.60
C GLN A 310 22.66 15.62 6.02
N MET A 311 22.49 16.68 6.83
CA MET A 311 21.96 16.55 8.19
C MET A 311 20.55 15.97 8.21
N ALA A 312 19.68 16.35 7.26
CA ALA A 312 18.33 15.77 7.16
C ALA A 312 18.34 14.27 6.85
N VAL A 313 19.27 13.80 6.00
CA VAL A 313 19.45 12.35 5.75
C VAL A 313 19.88 11.65 7.04
N TRP A 314 20.86 12.20 7.76
CA TRP A 314 21.34 11.61 9.00
C TRP A 314 20.32 11.64 10.14
N GLU A 315 19.50 12.68 10.23
CA GLU A 315 18.36 12.74 11.15
C GLU A 315 17.42 11.56 10.91
N ASN A 316 17.06 11.28 9.65
CA ASN A 316 16.22 10.15 9.29
C ASN A 316 16.90 8.80 9.55
N VAL A 317 18.19 8.64 9.25
CA VAL A 317 18.96 7.43 9.57
C VAL A 317 18.98 7.18 11.08
N TYR A 318 19.19 8.23 11.88
CA TYR A 318 19.19 8.14 13.33
C TYR A 318 17.80 7.77 13.87
N LYS A 319 16.75 8.39 13.33
CA LYS A 319 15.36 8.05 13.66
C LYS A 319 15.04 6.59 13.35
N LEU A 320 15.43 6.08 12.18
CA LEU A 320 15.30 4.66 11.83
C LEU A 320 16.03 3.75 12.82
N HIS A 321 17.29 4.07 13.14
CA HIS A 321 18.07 3.31 14.12
C HIS A 321 17.39 3.29 15.50
N HIS A 322 16.83 4.41 15.94
CA HIS A 322 16.08 4.48 17.19
C HIS A 322 14.83 3.60 17.15
N LEU A 323 14.06 3.64 16.07
CA LEU A 323 12.85 2.83 15.87
C LEU A 323 13.14 1.32 15.90
N GLN A 324 14.30 0.89 15.42
CA GLN A 324 14.70 -0.53 15.45
C GLN A 324 15.16 -1.04 16.83
N ARG A 325 15.56 -0.14 17.74
CA ARG A 325 16.19 -0.51 19.02
C ARG A 325 15.28 -1.33 19.95
N PRO A 326 13.99 -0.99 20.14
CA PRO A 326 13.06 -1.79 20.96
C PRO A 326 12.84 -3.19 20.39
N GLN A 327 12.81 -3.34 19.07
CA GLN A 327 12.56 -4.63 18.43
C GLN A 327 13.72 -5.61 18.56
N LYS A 328 14.98 -5.16 18.66
CA LYS A 328 16.08 -6.07 18.99
C LYS A 328 15.84 -6.76 20.33
N LEU A 329 15.25 -6.06 21.30
CA LEU A 329 14.92 -6.62 22.60
C LEU A 329 13.73 -7.59 22.49
N VAL A 330 12.66 -7.19 21.80
CA VAL A 330 11.48 -8.06 21.60
C VAL A 330 11.84 -9.31 20.80
N ARG A 331 12.62 -9.20 19.73
CA ARG A 331 13.07 -10.34 18.93
C ARG A 331 13.95 -11.29 19.72
N VAL A 332 14.88 -10.78 20.54
CA VAL A 332 15.68 -11.63 21.45
C VAL A 332 14.76 -12.35 22.45
N ILE A 333 13.73 -11.68 22.97
CA ILE A 333 12.76 -12.28 23.89
C ILE A 333 11.90 -13.34 23.16
N CYS A 334 11.34 -13.03 22.01
CA CYS A 334 10.53 -13.95 21.20
C CYS A 334 11.33 -15.16 20.73
N ASP A 335 12.54 -14.96 20.22
CA ASP A 335 13.43 -16.04 19.81
C ASP A 335 13.81 -16.91 21.03
N HIS A 336 14.04 -16.32 22.21
CA HIS A 336 14.25 -17.10 23.44
C HIS A 336 13.02 -17.88 23.92
N LEU A 337 11.83 -17.31 23.82
CA LEU A 337 10.59 -17.96 24.23
C LEU A 337 10.20 -19.09 23.25
N ILE A 338 10.41 -18.89 21.95
CA ILE A 338 10.16 -19.91 20.93
C ILE A 338 11.18 -21.06 21.02
N PHE A 339 12.46 -20.76 21.35
CA PHE A 339 13.48 -21.81 21.52
C PHE A 339 13.27 -22.63 22.81
N ARG A 340 12.76 -22.03 23.89
CA ARG A 340 12.45 -22.74 25.14
C ARG A 340 11.12 -23.48 25.12
N GLY A 341 10.17 -23.09 24.26
CA GLY A 341 8.89 -23.78 24.07
C GLY A 341 8.99 -25.11 23.31
N LYS A 342 10.15 -25.47 22.76
CA LYS A 342 10.38 -26.73 22.02
C LYS A 342 11.09 -27.83 22.83
N THR A 343 11.34 -27.63 24.13
CA THR A 343 12.03 -28.62 24.99
C THR A 343 11.13 -29.24 26.06
N LEU A 344 9.81 -29.08 25.95
CA LEU A 344 8.82 -29.80 26.74
C LEU A 344 7.85 -30.51 25.78
N ALA A 345 8.33 -31.59 25.19
CA ALA A 345 7.54 -32.65 24.57
C ALA A 345 8.08 -33.99 25.06
#